data_AF-A0AAN8IG73-F1
#
_entry.id   AF-A0AAN8IG73-F1
#
_cell.length_a   1.000
_cell.length_b   1.000
_cell.length_c   1.000
_cell.angle_alpha   90.00
_cell.angle_beta   90.00
_cell.angle_gamma   90.00
#
_symmetry.space_group_name_H-M   'P 1'
#
loop_
_entity.id
_entity.type
_entity.pdbx_description
1 polymer ?
#
loop_
_entity_poly.entity_id
_entity_poly.type
_entity_poly.pdbx_seq_one_letter_code
_entity_poly.pdbx_strand_id
1 'polypeptide(L)'
;MENIHLRMSLAEMAFQHDDIVDDMEFAIRRYPESSEQLVPHVIRLMRSPIESIRAAAFGFALDIISQKPQTRCQLKEAYISTMQSNDLDVARQAITFLPDFVNVCIG
;
A
#
# COMPACT_ATOMS: atom_id res chain seq x y z
N MET A 1 13.65 19.08 -5.08
CA MET A 1 12.81 17.87 -5.23
C MET A 1 11.53 18.10 -4.46
N GLU A 2 10.53 18.78 -5.04
CA GLU A 2 9.33 19.21 -4.30
C GLU A 2 8.01 18.73 -4.94
N ASN A 3 8.07 18.14 -6.14
CA ASN A 3 6.89 17.98 -6.98
C ASN A 3 6.00 16.78 -6.59
N ILE A 4 6.55 15.71 -6.00
CA ILE A 4 5.79 14.49 -5.66
C ILE A 4 4.86 14.76 -4.47
N HIS A 5 5.37 15.25 -3.34
CA HIS A 5 4.53 15.55 -2.17
C HIS A 5 3.45 16.60 -2.45
N LEU A 6 3.75 17.63 -3.27
CA LEU A 6 2.74 18.60 -3.70
C LEU A 6 1.65 17.97 -4.57
N ARG A 7 2.01 17.11 -5.53
CA ARG A 7 1.01 16.40 -6.36
C ARG A 7 0.17 15.43 -5.54
N MET A 8 0.76 14.69 -4.60
CA MET A 8 0.01 13.81 -3.70
C MET A 8 -0.93 14.59 -2.77
N SER A 9 -0.49 15.73 -2.23
CA SER A 9 -1.33 16.58 -1.37
C SER A 9 -2.48 17.26 -2.15
N LEU A 10 -2.29 17.55 -3.43
CA LEU A 10 -3.37 18.01 -4.33
C LEU A 10 -4.34 16.87 -4.73
N ALA A 11 -3.82 15.67 -5.02
CA ALA A 11 -4.65 14.50 -5.30
C ALA A 11 -5.51 14.10 -4.09
N GLU A 12 -4.97 14.23 -2.88
CA GLU A 12 -5.70 14.08 -1.61
C GLU A 12 -6.82 15.12 -1.38
N MET A 13 -6.89 16.19 -2.17
CA MET A 13 -7.99 17.17 -2.14
C MET A 13 -9.00 16.99 -3.29
N ALA A 14 -8.71 16.14 -4.28
CA ALA A 14 -9.50 15.96 -5.49
C ALA A 14 -9.85 14.47 -5.70
N PHE A 15 -10.60 13.89 -4.77
CA PHE A 15 -10.96 12.47 -4.79
C PHE A 15 -11.91 12.08 -5.93
N GLN A 16 -11.37 11.80 -7.11
CA GLN A 16 -11.84 10.67 -7.92
C GLN A 16 -11.04 9.44 -7.49
N HIS A 17 -11.76 8.38 -7.09
CA HIS A 17 -11.17 7.28 -6.32
C HIS A 17 -10.27 6.33 -7.13
N ASP A 18 -10.40 6.35 -8.45
CA ASP A 18 -9.62 5.50 -9.36
C ASP A 18 -8.24 6.12 -9.67
N ASP A 19 -8.17 7.45 -9.87
CA ASP A 19 -6.93 8.18 -10.21
C ASP A 19 -5.76 7.89 -9.23
N ILE A 20 -6.04 7.80 -7.93
CA ILE A 20 -5.01 7.55 -6.91
C ILE A 20 -4.48 6.10 -6.94
N VAL A 21 -5.27 5.14 -7.43
CA VAL A 21 -4.86 3.75 -7.60
C VAL A 21 -3.93 3.64 -8.80
N ASP A 22 -4.31 4.26 -9.92
CA ASP A 22 -3.53 4.28 -11.16
C ASP A 22 -2.19 5.03 -10.98
N ASP A 23 -2.20 6.20 -10.34
CA ASP A 23 -0.98 6.98 -10.04
C ASP A 23 0.01 6.19 -9.16
N MET A 24 -0.48 5.45 -8.17
CA MET A 24 0.37 4.60 -7.34
C MET A 24 0.89 3.37 -8.09
N GLU A 25 0.05 2.68 -8.86
CA GLU A 25 0.48 1.54 -9.68
C GLU A 25 1.59 1.97 -10.66
N PHE A 26 1.39 3.11 -11.32
CA PHE A 26 2.38 3.73 -12.19
C PHE A 26 3.68 4.05 -11.44
N ALA A 27 3.59 4.69 -10.26
CA ALA A 27 4.76 5.05 -9.48
C ALA A 27 5.58 3.84 -9.02
N ILE A 28 4.92 2.79 -8.51
CA ILE A 28 5.55 1.55 -8.02
C ILE A 28 6.25 0.81 -9.15
N ARG A 29 5.61 0.69 -10.33
CA ARG A 29 6.20 0.04 -11.50
C ARG A 29 7.33 0.85 -12.13
N ARG A 30 7.18 2.18 -12.20
CA ARG A 30 8.11 3.05 -12.93
C ARG A 30 9.36 3.44 -12.13
N TYR A 31 9.25 3.49 -10.81
CA TYR A 31 10.28 3.97 -9.87
C TYR A 31 10.48 3.03 -8.66
N PRO A 32 10.84 1.75 -8.87
CA PRO A 32 11.02 0.78 -7.77
C PRO A 32 12.11 1.20 -6.77
N GLU A 33 13.14 1.92 -7.21
CA GLU A 33 14.18 2.52 -6.37
C GLU A 33 13.67 3.63 -5.42
N SER A 34 12.42 4.09 -5.58
CA SER A 34 11.79 5.13 -4.76
C SER A 34 10.52 4.65 -4.05
N SER A 35 10.20 3.35 -4.12
CA SER A 35 8.97 2.76 -3.54
C SER A 35 8.85 2.99 -2.04
N GLU A 36 9.97 3.17 -1.34
CA GLU A 36 10.02 3.47 0.10
C GLU A 36 9.29 4.77 0.46
N GLN A 37 9.30 5.77 -0.43
CA GLN A 37 8.58 7.03 -0.22
C GLN A 37 7.05 6.84 -0.29
N LEU A 38 6.58 5.74 -0.91
CA LEU A 38 5.16 5.41 -1.03
C LEU A 38 4.63 4.60 0.17
N VAL A 39 5.50 4.02 1.00
CA VAL A 39 5.13 3.19 2.16
C VAL A 39 4.09 3.86 3.08
N PRO A 40 4.24 5.14 3.51
CA PRO A 40 3.23 5.78 4.37
C PRO A 40 1.86 5.92 3.69
N HIS A 41 1.85 6.16 2.38
CA HIS A 41 0.63 6.34 1.59
C HIS A 41 -0.10 5.01 1.41
N VAL A 42 0.63 3.93 1.13
CA VAL A 42 0.06 2.56 1.03
C VAL A 42 -0.51 2.11 2.37
N ILE A 43 0.19 2.31 3.50
CA ILE A 43 -0.31 1.97 4.85
C ILE A 43 -1.64 2.67 5.16
N ARG A 44 -1.77 3.94 4.78
CA ARG A 44 -3.02 4.70 4.94
C ARG A 44 -4.15 4.14 4.09
N LEU A 45 -3.87 3.73 2.86
CA LEU A 45 -4.88 3.21 1.92
C LEU A 45 -5.28 1.75 2.22
N MET A 46 -4.41 0.96 2.87
CA MET A 46 -4.77 -0.34 3.48
C MET A 46 -5.82 -0.21 4.60
N ARG A 47 -6.07 1.01 5.09
CA ARG A 47 -7.12 1.35 6.06
C ARG A 47 -8.25 2.18 5.43
N SER A 48 -8.36 2.20 4.10
CA SER A 48 -9.44 2.90 3.40
C SER A 48 -10.80 2.27 3.71
N PRO A 49 -11.86 3.08 3.94
CA PRO A 49 -13.23 2.56 4.05
C PRO A 49 -13.74 2.01 2.70
N ILE A 50 -13.08 2.34 1.59
CA ILE A 50 -13.46 1.88 0.24
C ILE A 50 -12.71 0.58 -0.07
N GLU A 51 -13.45 -0.50 -0.27
CA GLU A 51 -12.91 -1.85 -0.49
C GLU A 51 -11.95 -1.95 -1.68
N SER A 52 -12.28 -1.35 -2.83
CA SER A 52 -11.43 -1.38 -4.04
C SER A 52 -10.06 -0.75 -3.80
N ILE A 53 -10.04 0.48 -3.25
CA ILE A 53 -8.81 1.18 -2.84
C ILE A 53 -8.02 0.32 -1.84
N ARG A 54 -8.70 -0.26 -0.85
CA ARG A 54 -8.07 -1.04 0.20
C ARG A 54 -7.42 -2.31 -0.38
N ALA A 55 -8.14 -3.04 -1.23
CA ALA A 55 -7.63 -4.23 -1.91
C ALA A 55 -6.43 -3.91 -2.82
N ALA A 56 -6.50 -2.81 -3.59
CA ALA A 56 -5.37 -2.33 -4.38
C ALA A 56 -4.15 -1.99 -3.50
N ALA A 57 -4.37 -1.33 -2.36
CA ALA A 57 -3.30 -1.02 -1.40
C ALA A 57 -2.65 -2.27 -0.78
N PHE A 58 -3.39 -3.37 -0.58
CA PHE A 58 -2.79 -4.65 -0.21
C PHE A 58 -1.94 -5.24 -1.35
N GLY A 59 -2.39 -5.17 -2.60
CA GLY A 59 -1.57 -5.55 -3.77
C GLY A 59 -0.27 -4.72 -3.87
N PHE A 60 -0.37 -3.40 -3.76
CA PHE A 60 0.78 -2.50 -3.71
C PHE A 60 1.70 -2.79 -2.53
N ALA A 61 1.18 -3.20 -1.38
CA ALA A 61 2.01 -3.61 -0.25
C ALA A 61 2.82 -4.88 -0.58
N LEU A 62 2.28 -5.83 -1.34
CA LEU A 62 2.97 -7.04 -1.77
C LEU A 62 4.06 -6.76 -2.82
N ASP A 63 3.78 -5.89 -3.79
CA ASP A 63 4.78 -5.39 -4.76
C ASP A 63 5.91 -4.62 -4.05
N ILE A 64 5.55 -3.74 -3.12
CA ILE A 64 6.51 -3.06 -2.23
C ILE A 64 6.97 -3.99 -1.09
N ILE A 65 6.69 -5.30 -1.11
CA ILE A 65 7.39 -6.30 -0.27
C ILE A 65 8.37 -7.16 -1.08
N SER A 66 8.05 -7.53 -2.32
CA SER A 66 8.87 -8.45 -3.14
C SER A 66 10.20 -7.86 -3.65
N GLN A 67 10.25 -6.58 -4.03
CA GLN A 67 11.40 -6.03 -4.80
C GLN A 67 12.74 -5.92 -4.03
N LYS A 68 12.75 -5.64 -2.71
CA LYS A 68 13.98 -5.42 -1.88
C LYS A 68 13.75 -5.62 -0.37
N PRO A 69 13.97 -6.81 0.22
CA PRO A 69 13.47 -7.19 1.55
C PRO A 69 13.81 -6.29 2.76
N GLN A 70 14.91 -5.53 2.70
CA GLN A 70 15.50 -4.87 3.88
C GLN A 70 14.80 -3.58 4.31
N THR A 71 14.25 -2.79 3.38
CA THR A 71 13.63 -1.47 3.67
C THR A 71 12.12 -1.54 3.91
N ARG A 72 11.63 -2.73 4.28
CA ARG A 72 10.20 -3.08 4.23
C ARG A 72 9.59 -3.45 5.58
N CYS A 73 10.37 -3.37 6.67
CA CYS A 73 9.92 -3.71 8.02
C CYS A 73 8.65 -2.96 8.42
N GLN A 74 8.59 -1.64 8.18
CA GLN A 74 7.41 -0.82 8.46
C GLN A 74 6.14 -1.31 7.74
N LEU A 75 6.27 -1.78 6.49
CA LEU A 75 5.13 -2.24 5.70
C LEU A 75 4.67 -3.64 6.14
N LYS A 76 5.61 -4.53 6.51
CA LYS A 76 5.31 -5.83 7.12
C LYS A 76 4.65 -5.69 8.49
N GLU A 77 5.15 -4.79 9.34
CA GLU A 77 4.56 -4.45 10.65
C GLU A 77 3.15 -3.86 10.50
N ALA A 78 2.96 -2.93 9.56
CA ALA A 78 1.66 -2.35 9.26
C ALA A 78 0.65 -3.40 8.75
N TYR A 79 1.08 -4.31 7.88
CA TYR A 79 0.27 -5.44 7.41
C TYR A 79 -0.18 -6.31 8.60
N ILE A 80 0.76 -6.72 9.46
CA ILE A 80 0.45 -7.53 10.65
C ILE A 80 -0.52 -6.79 11.58
N SER A 81 -0.33 -5.47 11.76
CA SER A 81 -1.27 -4.64 12.51
C SER A 81 -2.67 -4.59 11.88
N THR A 82 -2.81 -4.62 10.55
CA THR A 82 -4.14 -4.66 9.91
C THR A 82 -4.89 -5.97 10.16
N MET A 83 -4.19 -7.12 10.26
CA MET A 83 -4.82 -8.38 10.66
C MET A 83 -5.34 -8.37 12.12
N GLN A 84 -4.73 -7.54 12.97
CA GLN A 84 -5.11 -7.36 14.38
C GLN A 84 -6.07 -6.17 14.59
N SER A 85 -6.61 -5.61 13.50
CA SER A 85 -7.52 -4.47 13.58
C SER A 85 -8.88 -4.86 14.18
N ASN A 86 -9.44 -3.96 15.00
CA ASN A 86 -10.85 -4.06 15.42
C ASN A 86 -11.82 -3.74 14.27
N ASP A 87 -11.33 -3.14 13.19
CA ASP A 87 -12.05 -2.99 11.92
C ASP A 87 -12.04 -4.33 11.18
N LEU A 88 -13.21 -4.99 11.13
CA LEU A 88 -13.38 -6.32 10.55
C LEU A 88 -13.22 -6.34 9.03
N ASP A 89 -13.45 -5.23 8.33
CA ASP A 89 -13.33 -5.17 6.87
C ASP A 89 -11.86 -5.01 6.48
N VAL A 90 -11.10 -4.20 7.23
CA VAL A 90 -9.63 -4.11 7.13
C VAL A 90 -8.99 -5.45 7.48
N ALA A 91 -9.38 -6.08 8.59
CA ALA A 91 -8.83 -7.36 9.02
C ALA A 91 -9.15 -8.49 8.02
N ARG A 92 -10.39 -8.55 7.50
CA ARG A 92 -10.78 -9.50 6.44
C ARG A 92 -9.95 -9.30 5.17
N GLN A 93 -9.69 -8.07 4.76
CA GLN A 93 -8.86 -7.79 3.58
C GLN A 93 -7.44 -8.30 3.78
N ALA A 94 -6.83 -8.05 4.95
CA ALA A 94 -5.49 -8.52 5.30
C ALA A 94 -5.40 -10.06 5.35
N ILE A 95 -6.46 -10.74 5.78
CA ILE A 95 -6.57 -12.20 5.77
C ILE A 95 -6.69 -12.74 4.33
N THR A 96 -7.40 -12.03 3.45
CA THR A 96 -7.59 -12.44 2.04
C THR A 96 -6.26 -12.51 1.29
N PHE A 97 -5.38 -11.52 1.49
CA PHE A 97 -4.04 -11.47 0.88
C PHE A 97 -2.94 -12.21 1.67
N LEU A 98 -3.28 -12.85 2.79
CA LEU A 98 -2.31 -13.51 3.68
C LEU A 98 -1.44 -14.59 2.97
N PRO A 99 -1.95 -15.44 2.06
CA PRO A 99 -1.11 -16.42 1.36
C PRO A 99 0.01 -15.76 0.56
N ASP A 100 -0.31 -14.68 -0.15
CA ASP A 100 0.66 -13.93 -0.95
C ASP A 100 1.65 -13.18 -0.05
N PHE A 101 1.18 -12.58 1.05
CA PHE A 101 2.05 -11.95 2.06
C PHE A 101 3.08 -12.91 2.65
N VAL A 102 2.66 -14.13 2.98
CA VAL A 102 3.56 -15.19 3.47
C VAL A 102 4.57 -15.56 2.39
N ASN A 103 4.13 -15.74 1.14
CA ASN A 103 4.99 -16.06 0.01
C ASN A 103 6.10 -15.01 -0.20
N VAL A 104 5.75 -13.72 -0.29
CA VAL A 104 6.72 -12.62 -0.47
C VAL A 104 7.55 -12.31 0.79
N CYS A 105 7.25 -12.94 1.93
CA CYS A 105 8.06 -12.82 3.15
C CYS A 105 9.06 -13.97 3.35
N ILE A 106 8.89 -15.09 2.64
CA ILE A 106 9.75 -16.29 2.73
C ILE A 106 10.73 -16.37 1.54
N GLY A 107 10.33 -15.86 0.37
CA GLY A 107 11.19 -15.71 -0.82
C GLY A 107 12.26 -14.62 -0.68
#